data_AF-A0AAJ2UJ99-F1
#
_entry.id   AF-A0AAJ2UJ99-F1
#
_cell.length_a   1.000
_cell.length_b   1.000
_cell.length_c   1.000
_cell.angle_alpha   90.00
_cell.angle_beta   90.00
_cell.angle_gamma   90.00
#
_symmetry.space_group_name_H-M   'P 1'
#
loop_
_entity.id
_entity.type
_entity.pdbx_description
1 polymer ?
#
loop_
_entity_poly.entity_id
_entity_poly.type
_entity_poly.pdbx_seq_one_letter_code
_entity_poly.pdbx_strand_id
1 'polypeptide(L)'
;MPSFDTPEPISATAHVEAGSIQFTAGDRPDTVVEVRPRDPKKDLDVRTAGQTEVTYVSGVLTVRTPKPNLLGLGIGRTGTVDVTVELPTGSHIDVTGAWAQVLGEGRLGEVRVKTSSGDVRLDTTGPLHLTASHGSITVDRVVGRAEITTSSGSMRVGLVDGPAVLKNSHGTTTVGAATGELRVRGANGDIDIARAEDSVTAATAHGTLRVGEVTRGTVQLETSYGAIEVGVREGTAAWLDVSSSSGQVRNTLTASEAPDKTGDTVEVRARTRYGNIDIRRAKA
;
A
#
# COMPACT_ATOMS: atom_id res chain seq x y z
N MET A 1 -17.54 -7.77 25.67
CA MET A 1 -16.61 -6.83 25.01
C MET A 1 -15.62 -6.38 26.06
N PRO A 2 -14.38 -6.89 26.07
CA PRO A 2 -13.34 -6.36 26.95
C PRO A 2 -13.05 -4.89 26.59
N SER A 3 -12.86 -4.08 27.62
CA SER A 3 -12.46 -2.67 27.54
C SER A 3 -11.27 -2.46 28.47
N PHE A 4 -10.32 -1.63 28.04
CA PHE A 4 -9.08 -1.35 28.76
C PHE A 4 -8.85 0.17 28.81
N ASP A 5 -8.44 0.70 29.96
CA ASP A 5 -8.03 2.10 30.07
C ASP A 5 -6.67 2.30 29.36
N THR A 6 -6.68 3.12 28.31
CA THR A 6 -5.54 3.36 27.42
C THR A 6 -5.52 4.84 27.02
N PRO A 7 -5.15 5.77 27.92
CA PRO A 7 -5.16 7.20 27.63
C PRO A 7 -4.05 7.61 26.64
N GLU A 8 -3.08 6.74 26.40
CA GLU A 8 -1.99 6.92 25.45
C GLU A 8 -2.07 5.86 24.33
N PRO A 9 -1.49 6.13 23.14
CA PRO A 9 -1.42 5.17 22.03
C PRO A 9 -0.77 3.85 22.45
N ILE A 10 -1.34 2.73 22.01
CA ILE A 10 -0.88 1.38 22.38
C ILE A 10 -0.21 0.65 21.21
N SER A 11 0.30 -0.54 21.47
CA SER A 11 0.62 -1.52 20.43
C SER A 11 -0.44 -2.61 20.40
N ALA A 12 -0.97 -2.94 19.22
CA ALA A 12 -1.95 -4.00 19.04
C ALA A 12 -1.41 -5.09 18.11
N THR A 13 -1.26 -6.30 18.62
CA THR A 13 -0.88 -7.48 17.84
C THR A 13 -2.11 -8.35 17.62
N ALA A 14 -2.46 -8.62 16.37
CA ALA A 14 -3.59 -9.45 16.01
C ALA A 14 -3.18 -10.62 15.12
N HIS A 15 -3.60 -11.82 15.51
CA HIS A 15 -3.53 -13.01 14.69
C HIS A 15 -4.95 -13.51 14.43
N VAL A 16 -5.45 -13.28 13.21
CA VAL A 16 -6.78 -13.69 12.77
C VAL A 16 -6.63 -14.60 11.56
N GLU A 17 -6.84 -15.90 11.75
CA GLU A 17 -6.57 -16.86 10.69
C GLU A 17 -7.52 -16.70 9.50
N ALA A 18 -8.81 -16.48 9.75
CA ALA A 18 -9.82 -16.26 8.72
C ALA A 18 -10.91 -15.28 9.19
N GLY A 19 -11.28 -14.33 8.33
CA GLY A 19 -12.38 -13.40 8.55
C GLY A 19 -11.98 -11.95 8.31
N SER A 20 -12.39 -11.05 9.21
CA SER A 20 -12.02 -9.64 9.11
C SER A 20 -11.59 -9.09 10.45
N ILE A 21 -10.66 -8.13 10.39
CA ILE A 21 -10.29 -7.30 11.52
C ILE A 21 -10.37 -5.82 11.13
N GLN A 22 -11.09 -5.04 11.93
CA GLN A 22 -11.24 -3.61 11.78
C GLN A 22 -10.61 -2.91 12.98
N PHE A 23 -9.72 -1.96 12.70
CA PHE A 23 -9.18 -1.02 13.68
C PHE A 23 -9.78 0.36 13.44
N THR A 24 -10.39 0.95 14.45
CA THR A 24 -10.92 2.32 14.40
C THR A 24 -10.13 3.18 15.37
N ALA A 25 -9.25 4.03 14.82
CA ALA A 25 -8.41 4.93 15.58
C ALA A 25 -9.09 6.30 15.77
N GLY A 26 -9.39 6.65 17.02
CA GLY A 26 -10.11 7.87 17.38
C GLY A 26 -9.48 8.63 18.55
N ASP A 27 -10.02 9.81 18.86
CA ASP A 27 -9.68 10.53 20.10
C ASP A 27 -10.48 9.91 21.25
N ARG A 28 -9.88 8.91 21.91
CA ARG A 28 -10.51 8.12 22.96
C ARG A 28 -9.49 7.70 24.03
N PRO A 29 -9.90 7.61 25.30
CA PRO A 29 -9.00 7.23 26.39
C PRO A 29 -8.98 5.72 26.68
N ASP A 30 -9.69 4.91 25.89
CA ASP A 30 -9.88 3.49 26.13
C ASP A 30 -9.70 2.66 24.85
N THR A 31 -9.50 1.36 25.02
CA THR A 31 -9.43 0.38 23.95
C THR A 31 -10.54 -0.65 24.14
N VAL A 32 -11.38 -0.84 23.12
CA VAL A 32 -12.51 -1.80 23.15
C VAL A 32 -12.32 -2.83 22.07
N VAL A 33 -12.48 -4.11 22.45
CA VAL A 33 -12.43 -5.22 21.49
C VAL A 33 -13.75 -5.95 21.46
N GLU A 34 -14.25 -6.20 20.25
CA GLU A 34 -15.39 -7.07 19.99
C GLU A 34 -14.95 -8.21 19.08
N VAL A 35 -15.32 -9.43 19.44
CA VAL A 35 -15.11 -10.62 18.60
C VAL A 35 -16.46 -11.27 18.37
N ARG A 36 -16.83 -11.46 17.11
CA ARG A 36 -18.09 -12.07 16.70
C ARG A 36 -17.85 -13.22 15.72
N PRO A 37 -18.66 -14.28 15.77
CA PRO A 37 -18.69 -15.24 14.68
C PRO A 37 -19.23 -14.58 13.42
N ARG A 38 -18.63 -14.84 12.26
CA ARG A 38 -19.15 -14.31 11.00
C ARG A 38 -20.53 -14.86 10.67
N ASP A 39 -20.73 -16.17 10.84
CA ASP A 39 -22.05 -16.80 10.79
C ASP A 39 -22.43 -17.36 12.17
N PRO A 40 -23.37 -16.74 12.90
CA PRO A 40 -23.79 -17.20 14.22
C PRO A 40 -24.54 -18.54 14.19
N LYS A 41 -24.95 -19.04 13.01
CA LYS A 41 -25.57 -20.36 12.84
C LYS A 41 -24.55 -21.47 12.56
N LYS A 42 -23.29 -21.11 12.35
CA LYS A 42 -22.21 -22.05 12.05
C LYS A 42 -21.41 -22.34 13.31
N ASP A 43 -21.57 -23.54 13.85
CA ASP A 43 -20.90 -24.00 15.09
C ASP A 43 -19.40 -23.71 15.12
N LEU A 44 -18.71 -23.87 13.99
CA LEU A 44 -17.27 -23.63 13.89
C LEU A 44 -16.93 -22.15 14.13
N ASP A 45 -17.69 -21.22 13.53
CA ASP A 45 -17.45 -19.78 13.68
C ASP A 45 -17.76 -19.36 15.13
N VAL A 46 -18.87 -19.85 15.70
CA VAL A 46 -19.25 -19.60 17.10
C VAL A 46 -18.17 -20.09 18.07
N ARG A 47 -17.64 -21.31 17.86
CA ARG A 47 -16.56 -21.85 18.68
C ARG A 47 -15.27 -21.05 18.52
N THR A 48 -14.89 -20.70 17.30
CA THR A 48 -13.67 -19.89 17.05
C THR A 48 -13.78 -18.51 17.69
N ALA A 49 -14.93 -17.84 17.60
CA ALA A 49 -15.16 -16.57 18.27
C ALA A 49 -15.05 -16.69 19.80
N GLY A 50 -15.70 -17.70 20.40
CA GLY A 50 -15.64 -17.95 21.84
C GLY A 50 -14.27 -18.39 22.38
N GLN A 51 -13.41 -18.92 21.50
CA GLN A 51 -12.03 -19.35 21.82
C GLN A 51 -10.98 -18.31 21.41
N THR A 52 -11.38 -17.16 20.86
CA THR A 52 -10.45 -16.10 20.51
C THR A 52 -9.97 -15.42 21.79
N GLU A 53 -8.66 -15.41 21.98
CA GLU A 53 -8.03 -14.81 23.16
C GLU A 53 -7.87 -13.30 22.93
N VAL A 54 -8.29 -12.51 23.90
CA VAL A 54 -8.08 -11.06 23.94
C VAL A 54 -7.43 -10.71 25.27
N THR A 55 -6.22 -10.18 25.24
CA THR A 55 -5.46 -9.79 26.44
C THR A 55 -4.84 -8.42 26.24
N TYR A 56 -4.66 -7.69 27.34
CA TYR A 56 -3.94 -6.42 27.34
C TYR A 56 -2.97 -6.42 28.52
N VAL A 57 -1.67 -6.36 28.23
CA VAL A 57 -0.61 -6.42 29.24
C VAL A 57 0.49 -5.45 28.84
N SER A 58 0.89 -4.58 29.77
CA SER A 58 2.03 -3.68 29.62
C SER A 58 2.00 -2.83 28.32
N GLY A 59 0.84 -2.28 27.96
CA GLY A 59 0.70 -1.43 26.76
C GLY A 59 0.47 -2.19 25.45
N VAL A 60 0.37 -3.51 25.51
CA VAL A 60 0.21 -4.37 24.32
C VAL A 60 -1.13 -5.09 24.35
N LEU A 61 -2.00 -4.78 23.40
CA LEU A 61 -3.21 -5.55 23.11
C LEU A 61 -2.83 -6.75 22.25
N THR A 62 -3.28 -7.94 22.63
CA THR A 62 -3.13 -9.17 21.83
C THR A 62 -4.50 -9.76 21.53
N VAL A 63 -4.80 -9.94 20.25
CA VAL A 63 -5.99 -10.68 19.77
C VAL A 63 -5.51 -11.92 19.01
N ARG A 64 -5.96 -13.11 19.39
CA ARG A 64 -5.48 -14.35 18.77
C ARG A 64 -6.59 -15.37 18.57
N THR A 65 -6.87 -15.71 17.31
CA THR A 65 -7.75 -16.83 16.97
C THR A 65 -7.08 -18.17 17.27
N PRO A 66 -7.84 -19.21 17.65
CA PRO A 66 -7.29 -20.53 17.90
C PRO A 66 -6.66 -21.11 16.62
N LYS A 67 -5.54 -21.84 16.77
CA LYS A 67 -4.92 -22.54 15.66
C LYS A 67 -5.81 -23.69 15.18
N PRO A 68 -5.85 -24.01 13.88
CA PRO A 68 -6.52 -25.20 13.41
C PRO A 68 -5.89 -26.44 14.07
N ASN A 69 -6.70 -27.23 14.77
CA ASN A 69 -6.24 -28.46 15.42
C ASN A 69 -5.89 -29.51 14.35
N LEU A 70 -4.63 -29.98 14.36
CA LEU A 70 -4.14 -31.02 13.45
C LEU A 70 -4.38 -32.46 13.95
N LEU A 71 -4.95 -32.62 15.16
CA LEU A 71 -4.93 -33.88 15.93
C LEU A 71 -6.26 -34.67 15.98
N GLY A 72 -7.29 -34.30 15.22
CA GLY A 72 -8.54 -35.08 15.19
C GLY A 72 -9.48 -34.78 14.02
N LEU A 73 -9.62 -35.74 13.11
CA LEU A 73 -10.70 -35.90 12.11
C LEU A 73 -11.09 -34.66 11.27
N GLY A 74 -10.17 -34.15 10.46
CA GLY A 74 -10.51 -33.34 9.29
C GLY A 74 -9.36 -32.43 8.86
N ILE A 75 -9.12 -32.34 7.56
CA ILE A 75 -8.23 -31.33 6.95
C ILE A 75 -8.75 -29.96 7.43
N GLY A 76 -8.02 -29.32 8.34
CA GLY A 76 -8.54 -28.37 9.33
C GLY A 76 -9.24 -27.15 8.71
N ARG A 77 -10.57 -27.13 8.77
CA ARG A 77 -11.35 -25.93 8.48
C ARG A 77 -11.21 -24.98 9.67
N THR A 78 -10.81 -23.74 9.41
CA THR A 78 -10.77 -22.66 10.41
C THR A 78 -12.15 -22.00 10.48
N GLY A 79 -12.59 -21.62 11.69
CA GLY A 79 -13.79 -20.79 11.82
C GLY A 79 -13.49 -19.37 11.38
N THR A 80 -14.53 -18.67 10.95
CA THR A 80 -14.41 -17.28 10.49
C THR A 80 -14.93 -16.33 11.56
N VAL A 81 -14.14 -15.31 11.90
CA VAL A 81 -14.50 -14.32 12.92
C VAL A 81 -14.38 -12.90 12.38
N ASP A 82 -15.25 -12.03 12.90
CA ASP A 82 -15.18 -10.60 12.68
C ASP A 82 -14.72 -9.95 13.99
N VAL A 83 -13.58 -9.27 13.94
CA VAL A 83 -12.94 -8.60 15.07
C VAL A 83 -13.00 -7.11 14.85
N THR A 84 -13.50 -6.37 15.84
CA THR A 84 -13.44 -4.90 15.87
C THR A 84 -12.58 -4.47 17.04
N VAL A 85 -11.64 -3.57 16.79
CA VAL A 85 -10.76 -2.96 17.78
C VAL A 85 -10.87 -1.45 17.66
N GLU A 86 -11.44 -0.81 18.66
CA GLU A 86 -11.45 0.64 18.76
C GLU A 86 -10.33 1.06 19.70
N LEU A 87 -9.45 1.97 19.28
CA LEU A 87 -8.23 2.31 20.02
C LEU A 87 -7.84 3.80 19.87
N PRO A 88 -6.93 4.34 20.72
CA PRO A 88 -6.47 5.71 20.60
C PRO A 88 -5.70 5.98 19.31
N THR A 89 -5.90 7.17 18.75
CA THR A 89 -5.19 7.67 17.56
C THR A 89 -3.67 7.55 17.71
N GLY A 90 -2.99 7.09 16.66
CA GLY A 90 -1.54 6.90 16.65
C GLY A 90 -1.08 5.55 17.20
N SER A 91 -1.99 4.66 17.61
CA SER A 91 -1.62 3.31 18.04
C SER A 91 -0.99 2.50 16.90
N HIS A 92 -0.04 1.66 17.25
CA HIS A 92 0.67 0.78 16.32
C HIS A 92 -0.08 -0.54 16.18
N ILE A 93 -0.14 -1.09 14.96
CA ILE A 93 -0.79 -2.39 14.72
C ILE A 93 0.15 -3.36 14.00
N ASP A 94 0.14 -4.61 14.42
CA ASP A 94 0.79 -5.75 13.76
C ASP A 94 -0.23 -6.86 13.55
N VAL A 95 -0.56 -7.14 12.28
CA VAL A 95 -1.64 -8.05 11.90
C VAL A 95 -1.10 -9.20 11.06
N THR A 96 -1.44 -10.42 11.45
CA THR A 96 -1.13 -11.63 10.69
C THR A 96 -2.38 -12.47 10.47
N GLY A 97 -2.55 -13.03 9.27
CA GLY A 97 -3.70 -13.89 8.97
C GLY A 97 -3.66 -14.52 7.60
N ALA A 98 -4.07 -15.77 7.45
CA ALA A 98 -4.06 -16.43 6.15
C ALA A 98 -5.19 -15.94 5.22
N TRP A 99 -6.39 -15.73 5.75
CA TRP A 99 -7.59 -15.32 5.00
C TRP A 99 -8.30 -14.15 5.68
N ALA A 100 -7.55 -13.09 6.01
CA ALA A 100 -8.03 -11.98 6.81
C ALA A 100 -8.12 -10.70 5.98
N GLN A 101 -9.31 -10.11 5.95
CA GLN A 101 -9.50 -8.73 5.51
C GLN A 101 -9.07 -7.78 6.63
N VAL A 102 -8.31 -6.74 6.29
CA VAL A 102 -7.80 -5.77 7.28
C VAL A 102 -8.32 -4.39 6.93
N LEU A 103 -9.07 -3.78 7.85
CA LEU A 103 -9.58 -2.43 7.74
C LEU A 103 -8.95 -1.59 8.85
N GLY A 104 -8.39 -0.44 8.49
CA GLY A 104 -7.85 0.55 9.42
C GLY A 104 -8.45 1.92 9.12
N GLU A 105 -9.29 2.40 10.01
CA GLU A 105 -9.97 3.70 9.91
C GLU A 105 -9.33 4.70 10.86
N GLY A 106 -9.29 5.96 10.42
CA GLY A 106 -8.65 7.04 11.17
C GLY A 106 -7.11 7.03 11.04
N ARG A 107 -6.43 7.65 12.01
CA ARG A 107 -4.97 7.81 11.98
C ARG A 107 -4.29 6.78 12.88
N LEU A 108 -3.72 5.76 12.25
CA LEU A 108 -2.87 4.77 12.88
C LEU A 108 -1.41 5.23 12.95
N GLY A 109 -0.66 4.67 13.88
CA GLY A 109 0.80 4.81 13.98
C GLY A 109 1.51 3.93 12.95
N GLU A 110 2.55 3.20 13.37
CA GLU A 110 3.19 2.19 12.53
C GLU A 110 2.22 1.02 12.29
N VAL A 111 2.15 0.57 11.04
CA VAL A 111 1.28 -0.52 10.61
C VAL A 111 2.11 -1.61 9.95
N ARG A 112 1.99 -2.84 10.47
CA ARG A 112 2.53 -4.06 9.88
C ARG A 112 1.40 -5.01 9.57
N VAL A 113 1.31 -5.46 8.32
CA VAL A 113 0.28 -6.41 7.89
C VAL A 113 0.91 -7.50 7.06
N LYS A 114 0.63 -8.75 7.42
CA LYS A 114 0.99 -9.92 6.63
C LYS A 114 -0.23 -10.80 6.43
N THR A 115 -0.69 -10.89 5.18
CA THR A 115 -1.79 -11.79 4.82
C THR A 115 -1.54 -12.58 3.55
N SER A 116 -2.07 -13.79 3.47
CA SER A 116 -2.02 -14.57 2.23
C SER A 116 -3.17 -14.20 1.30
N SER A 117 -4.36 -13.96 1.84
CA SER A 117 -5.56 -13.62 1.07
C SER A 117 -6.45 -12.70 1.87
N GLY A 118 -6.89 -11.61 1.25
CA GLY A 118 -7.78 -10.64 1.88
C GLY A 118 -7.44 -9.23 1.42
N ASP A 119 -8.47 -8.41 1.29
CA ASP A 119 -8.29 -7.00 0.97
C ASP A 119 -7.75 -6.25 2.20
N VAL A 120 -6.87 -5.28 1.94
CA VAL A 120 -6.34 -4.39 2.98
C VAL A 120 -6.74 -2.96 2.62
N ARG A 121 -7.50 -2.33 3.50
CA ARG A 121 -7.91 -0.92 3.39
C ARG A 121 -7.41 -0.14 4.60
N LEU A 122 -6.63 0.90 4.38
CA LEU A 122 -6.08 1.74 5.44
C LEU A 122 -6.31 3.21 5.08
N ASP A 123 -6.84 4.00 6.01
CA ASP A 123 -7.03 5.44 5.81
C ASP A 123 -5.68 6.17 5.93
N THR A 124 -5.25 6.49 7.15
CA THR A 124 -3.96 7.15 7.40
C THR A 124 -3.10 6.31 8.31
N THR A 125 -1.87 6.06 7.88
CA THR A 125 -0.86 5.36 8.68
C THR A 125 0.40 6.20 8.83
N GLY A 126 1.16 5.94 9.89
CA GLY A 126 2.59 6.21 9.95
C GLY A 126 3.37 5.26 9.02
N PRO A 127 4.59 4.81 9.40
CA PRO A 127 5.35 3.85 8.62
C PRO A 127 4.55 2.58 8.35
N LEU A 128 4.63 2.07 7.12
CA LEU A 128 3.82 0.95 6.66
C LEU A 128 4.71 -0.18 6.12
N HIS A 129 4.53 -1.38 6.65
CA HIS A 129 5.07 -2.61 6.08
C HIS A 129 3.92 -3.59 5.78
N LEU A 130 3.61 -3.81 4.51
CA LEU A 130 2.48 -4.63 4.09
C LEU A 130 2.94 -5.71 3.11
N THR A 131 2.71 -6.97 3.46
CA THR A 131 2.88 -8.11 2.57
C THR A 131 1.55 -8.83 2.39
N ALA A 132 1.03 -8.85 1.16
CA ALA A 132 -0.14 -9.63 0.77
C ALA A 132 0.22 -10.60 -0.37
N SER A 133 -0.43 -11.76 -0.47
CA SER A 133 -0.30 -12.60 -1.69
C SER A 133 -1.44 -12.32 -2.66
N HIS A 134 -2.68 -12.31 -2.16
CA HIS A 134 -3.88 -12.07 -2.95
C HIS A 134 -4.80 -11.07 -2.26
N GLY A 135 -5.34 -10.14 -3.04
CA GLY A 135 -6.27 -9.13 -2.54
C GLY A 135 -5.91 -7.73 -3.04
N SER A 136 -6.89 -6.85 -3.03
CA SER A 136 -6.65 -5.45 -3.35
C SER A 136 -6.16 -4.70 -2.12
N ILE A 137 -5.20 -3.81 -2.35
CA ILE A 137 -4.64 -2.94 -1.33
C ILE A 137 -5.06 -1.51 -1.66
N THR A 138 -5.71 -0.84 -0.71
CA THR A 138 -6.01 0.58 -0.78
C THR A 138 -5.47 1.26 0.48
N VAL A 139 -4.59 2.23 0.29
CA VAL A 139 -4.08 3.06 1.39
C VAL A 139 -4.27 4.52 1.03
N ASP A 140 -5.02 5.29 1.81
CA ASP A 140 -5.32 6.68 1.43
C ASP A 140 -4.12 7.60 1.70
N ARG A 141 -3.43 7.45 2.83
CA ARG A 141 -2.24 8.23 3.19
C ARG A 141 -1.24 7.43 4.02
N VAL A 142 0.03 7.49 3.64
CA VAL A 142 1.16 7.02 4.44
C VAL A 142 2.06 8.19 4.81
N VAL A 143 2.39 8.32 6.10
CA VAL A 143 3.34 9.32 6.62
C VAL A 143 4.59 8.59 7.11
N GLY A 144 5.71 8.80 6.42
CA GLY A 144 6.96 8.09 6.64
C GLY A 144 7.20 7.00 5.59
N ARG A 145 8.03 6.02 5.94
CA ARG A 145 8.46 4.97 5.00
C ARG A 145 7.33 3.99 4.69
N ALA A 146 7.12 3.70 3.40
CA ALA A 146 6.20 2.67 2.93
C ALA A 146 6.96 1.51 2.26
N GLU A 147 6.65 0.28 2.65
CA GLU A 147 7.08 -0.93 1.94
C GLU A 147 5.88 -1.86 1.75
N ILE A 148 5.38 -1.94 0.51
CA ILE A 148 4.18 -2.69 0.17
C ILE A 148 4.55 -3.72 -0.90
N THR A 149 4.32 -5.01 -0.61
CA THR A 149 4.53 -6.11 -1.54
C THR A 149 3.23 -6.89 -1.70
N THR A 150 2.78 -7.04 -2.95
CA THR A 150 1.66 -7.91 -3.29
C THR A 150 2.00 -8.80 -4.49
N SER A 151 1.46 -10.02 -4.50
CA SER A 151 1.64 -10.94 -5.64
C SER A 151 0.53 -10.78 -6.68
N SER A 152 -0.72 -10.63 -6.26
CA SER A 152 -1.83 -10.36 -7.17
C SER A 152 -2.90 -9.46 -6.56
N GLY A 153 -3.36 -8.48 -7.33
CA GLY A 153 -4.44 -7.57 -6.95
C GLY A 153 -4.14 -6.15 -7.38
N SER A 154 -5.12 -5.27 -7.27
CA SER A 154 -4.89 -3.84 -7.50
C SER A 154 -4.23 -3.22 -6.26
N MET A 155 -3.23 -2.36 -6.48
CA MET A 155 -2.59 -1.56 -5.44
C MET A 155 -2.92 -0.09 -5.69
N ARG A 156 -3.58 0.56 -4.74
CA ARG A 156 -3.85 2.00 -4.75
C ARG A 156 -3.26 2.64 -3.51
N VAL A 157 -2.43 3.64 -3.71
CA VAL A 157 -1.90 4.48 -2.64
C VAL A 157 -2.23 5.94 -2.97
N GLY A 158 -2.98 6.62 -2.12
CA GLY A 158 -3.42 7.99 -2.36
C GLY A 158 -2.26 8.99 -2.27
N LEU A 159 -1.72 9.18 -1.07
CA LEU A 159 -0.56 10.03 -0.80
C LEU A 159 0.51 9.23 -0.04
N VAL A 160 1.76 9.32 -0.48
CA VAL A 160 2.91 8.88 0.31
C VAL A 160 3.77 10.08 0.65
N ASP A 161 3.85 10.38 1.95
CA ASP A 161 4.69 11.43 2.49
C ASP A 161 5.98 10.84 3.09
N GLY A 162 6.96 10.57 2.23
CA GLY A 162 8.20 9.87 2.58
C GLY A 162 8.65 8.88 1.50
N PRO A 163 9.74 8.12 1.75
CA PRO A 163 10.26 7.14 0.79
C PRO A 163 9.38 5.90 0.71
N ALA A 164 9.16 5.39 -0.51
CA ALA A 164 8.24 4.28 -0.77
C ALA A 164 8.85 3.21 -1.68
N VAL A 165 8.65 1.94 -1.32
CA VAL A 165 8.96 0.78 -2.18
C VAL A 165 7.70 -0.03 -2.37
N LEU A 166 7.17 -0.03 -3.60
CA LEU A 166 5.96 -0.72 -3.99
C LEU A 166 6.31 -1.86 -4.96
N LYS A 167 5.86 -3.07 -4.67
CA LYS A 167 6.07 -4.25 -5.51
C LYS A 167 4.73 -4.92 -5.78
N ASN A 168 4.37 -5.08 -7.05
CA ASN A 168 3.18 -5.80 -7.47
C ASN A 168 3.48 -6.71 -8.66
N SER A 169 3.39 -8.02 -8.49
CA SER A 169 3.66 -8.94 -9.60
C SER A 169 2.52 -8.95 -10.64
N HIS A 170 1.27 -8.86 -10.20
CA HIS A 170 0.10 -8.95 -11.09
C HIS A 170 -1.00 -7.97 -10.67
N GLY A 171 -1.34 -7.05 -11.58
CA GLY A 171 -2.38 -6.06 -11.36
C GLY A 171 -1.84 -4.63 -11.45
N THR A 172 -2.77 -3.68 -11.47
CA THR A 172 -2.44 -2.26 -11.62
C THR A 172 -1.91 -1.67 -10.31
N THR A 173 -0.93 -0.79 -10.43
CA THR A 173 -0.43 0.01 -9.31
C THR A 173 -0.72 1.48 -9.59
N THR A 174 -1.43 2.13 -8.67
CA THR A 174 -1.79 3.54 -8.77
C THR A 174 -1.28 4.29 -7.56
N VAL A 175 -0.56 5.39 -7.80
CA VAL A 175 -0.07 6.31 -6.76
C VAL A 175 -0.58 7.71 -7.07
N GLY A 176 -1.36 8.31 -6.17
CA GLY A 176 -1.91 9.65 -6.38
C GLY A 176 -0.83 10.73 -6.28
N ALA A 177 -0.07 10.74 -5.19
CA ALA A 177 1.05 11.66 -5.00
C ALA A 177 2.16 11.02 -4.16
N ALA A 178 3.41 11.30 -4.51
CA ALA A 178 4.58 10.95 -3.72
C ALA A 178 5.45 12.19 -3.48
N THR A 179 5.67 12.55 -2.22
CA THR A 179 6.50 13.71 -1.83
C THR A 179 7.99 13.36 -1.68
N GLY A 180 8.28 12.07 -1.45
CA GLY A 180 9.63 11.52 -1.35
C GLY A 180 9.95 10.52 -2.44
N GLU A 181 11.12 9.90 -2.35
CA GLU A 181 11.61 8.94 -3.35
C GLU A 181 10.66 7.73 -3.49
N LEU A 182 10.23 7.45 -4.72
CA LEU A 182 9.30 6.37 -5.03
C LEU A 182 9.97 5.31 -5.91
N ARG A 183 10.00 4.06 -5.43
CA ARG A 183 10.39 2.89 -6.22
C ARG A 183 9.21 1.96 -6.44
N VAL A 184 8.84 1.73 -7.70
CA VAL A 184 7.76 0.81 -8.07
C VAL A 184 8.29 -0.32 -8.95
N ARG A 185 7.98 -1.56 -8.61
CA ARG A 185 8.28 -2.72 -9.45
C ARG A 185 7.02 -3.51 -9.76
N GLY A 186 6.67 -3.52 -11.03
CA GLY A 186 5.64 -4.35 -11.64
C GLY A 186 6.24 -5.58 -12.33
N ALA A 187 5.41 -6.59 -12.59
CA ALA A 187 5.72 -7.58 -13.62
C ALA A 187 4.65 -7.57 -14.72
N ASN A 188 3.38 -7.71 -14.35
CA ASN A 188 2.24 -7.75 -15.28
C ASN A 188 1.13 -6.81 -14.83
N GLY A 189 1.19 -5.57 -15.29
CA GLY A 189 0.22 -4.54 -14.98
C GLY A 189 0.76 -3.14 -15.20
N ASP A 190 -0.18 -2.20 -15.34
CA ASP A 190 0.13 -0.78 -15.52
C ASP A 190 0.56 -0.16 -14.19
N ILE A 191 1.46 0.83 -14.27
CA ILE A 191 1.85 1.69 -13.17
C ILE A 191 1.46 3.12 -13.55
N ASP A 192 0.55 3.72 -12.79
CA ASP A 192 0.16 5.12 -12.92
C ASP A 192 0.53 5.89 -11.65
N ILE A 193 1.39 6.88 -11.80
CA ILE A 193 1.81 7.81 -10.76
C ILE A 193 1.30 9.19 -11.18
N ALA A 194 0.26 9.70 -10.52
CA ALA A 194 -0.36 10.94 -10.95
C ALA A 194 0.55 12.16 -10.68
N ARG A 195 1.19 12.23 -9.51
CA ARG A 195 2.18 13.27 -9.16
C ARG A 195 3.38 12.72 -8.42
N ALA A 196 4.57 13.14 -8.84
CA ALA A 196 5.83 12.90 -8.14
C ALA A 196 6.55 14.23 -7.87
N GLU A 197 6.87 14.48 -6.60
CA GLU A 197 7.60 15.69 -6.19
C GLU A 197 9.10 15.42 -5.98
N ASP A 198 9.51 14.16 -6.06
CA ASP A 198 10.90 13.72 -5.99
C ASP A 198 11.16 12.59 -7.01
N SER A 199 12.32 11.95 -6.89
CA SER A 199 12.84 10.92 -7.76
C SER A 199 11.95 9.69 -7.80
N VAL A 200 11.75 9.17 -9.01
CA VAL A 200 10.92 7.99 -9.28
C VAL A 200 11.75 6.96 -10.02
N THR A 201 11.76 5.72 -9.53
CA THR A 201 12.22 4.56 -10.30
C THR A 201 11.05 3.59 -10.46
N ALA A 202 10.54 3.42 -11.67
CA ALA A 202 9.49 2.45 -11.95
C ALA A 202 9.90 1.50 -13.07
N ALA A 203 9.66 0.20 -12.85
CA ALA A 203 9.91 -0.82 -13.87
C ALA A 203 8.76 -1.84 -13.92
N THR A 204 8.37 -2.27 -15.12
CA THR A 204 7.42 -3.38 -15.33
C THR A 204 7.83 -4.22 -16.53
N ALA A 205 7.52 -5.52 -16.55
CA ALA A 205 7.81 -6.34 -17.74
C ALA A 205 6.75 -6.11 -18.83
N HIS A 206 5.48 -6.10 -18.43
CA HIS A 206 4.33 -5.91 -19.29
C HIS A 206 3.37 -4.91 -18.66
N GLY A 207 3.16 -3.79 -19.33
CA GLY A 207 2.27 -2.72 -18.87
C GLY A 207 2.77 -1.34 -19.27
N THR A 208 1.83 -0.41 -19.27
CA THR A 208 2.09 1.02 -19.48
C THR A 208 2.64 1.63 -18.21
N LEU A 209 3.65 2.48 -18.34
CA LEU A 209 4.17 3.30 -17.25
C LEU A 209 3.77 4.75 -17.48
N ARG A 210 3.06 5.34 -16.52
CA ARG A 210 2.61 6.72 -16.61
C ARG A 210 3.04 7.49 -15.38
N VAL A 211 3.74 8.60 -15.61
CA VAL A 211 3.99 9.64 -14.60
C VAL A 211 3.28 10.90 -15.09
N GLY A 212 2.17 11.26 -14.44
CA GLY A 212 1.29 12.35 -14.87
C GLY A 212 1.94 13.73 -14.77
N GLU A 213 2.69 13.95 -13.68
CA GLU A 213 3.43 15.18 -13.37
C GLU A 213 4.65 14.82 -12.53
N VAL A 214 5.84 15.31 -12.93
CA VAL A 214 7.05 15.28 -12.10
C VAL A 214 7.63 16.68 -11.93
N THR A 215 8.04 16.98 -10.69
CA THR A 215 8.55 18.30 -10.29
C THR A 215 10.07 18.40 -10.37
N ARG A 216 10.80 17.45 -9.78
CA ARG A 216 12.27 17.46 -9.68
C ARG A 216 12.83 16.05 -9.51
N GLY A 217 14.17 15.95 -9.52
CA GLY A 217 14.89 14.71 -9.23
C GLY A 217 15.14 13.85 -10.48
N THR A 218 15.36 12.55 -10.28
CA THR A 218 15.60 11.61 -11.38
C THR A 218 14.40 10.70 -11.58
N VAL A 219 13.91 10.62 -12.80
CA VAL A 219 12.81 9.74 -13.23
C VAL A 219 13.38 8.65 -14.12
N GLN A 220 13.49 7.43 -13.59
CA GLN A 220 13.93 6.26 -14.32
C GLN A 220 12.75 5.32 -14.56
N LEU A 221 12.35 5.16 -15.82
CA LEU A 221 11.22 4.34 -16.23
C LEU A 221 11.66 3.26 -17.22
N GLU A 222 11.31 2.01 -16.96
CA GLU A 222 11.66 0.89 -17.83
C GLU A 222 10.49 -0.08 -18.02
N THR A 223 10.10 -0.32 -19.27
CA THR A 223 9.16 -1.40 -19.61
C THR A 223 9.66 -2.24 -20.77
N SER A 224 9.42 -3.56 -20.75
CA SER A 224 9.74 -4.38 -21.93
C SER A 224 8.65 -4.29 -22.98
N TYR A 225 7.39 -4.29 -22.55
CA TYR A 225 6.22 -4.20 -23.41
C TYR A 225 5.21 -3.22 -22.82
N GLY A 226 5.08 -2.07 -23.47
CA GLY A 226 4.16 -1.02 -23.05
C GLY A 226 4.67 0.37 -23.41
N ALA A 227 3.74 1.32 -23.39
CA ALA A 227 4.06 2.72 -23.58
C ALA A 227 4.61 3.34 -22.28
N ILE A 228 5.38 4.41 -22.42
CA ILE A 228 5.80 5.26 -21.31
C ILE A 228 5.28 6.67 -21.55
N GLU A 229 4.57 7.23 -20.59
CA GLU A 229 4.14 8.63 -20.59
C GLU A 229 4.78 9.38 -19.43
N VAL A 230 5.40 10.54 -19.71
CA VAL A 230 5.95 11.43 -18.67
C VAL A 230 5.46 12.84 -18.89
N GLY A 231 4.78 13.38 -17.88
CA GLY A 231 4.45 14.80 -17.77
C GLY A 231 5.47 15.53 -16.91
N VAL A 232 6.17 16.53 -17.47
CA VAL A 232 7.08 17.41 -16.72
C VAL A 232 6.31 18.65 -16.29
N ARG A 233 6.42 19.04 -15.00
CA ARG A 233 5.81 20.27 -14.48
C ARG A 233 6.23 21.51 -15.28
N GLU A 234 5.31 22.47 -15.39
CA GLU A 234 5.61 23.76 -16.03
C GLU A 234 6.67 24.53 -15.23
N GLY A 235 7.60 25.18 -15.93
CA GLY A 235 8.74 25.87 -15.30
C GLY A 235 9.92 24.96 -14.91
N THR A 236 9.75 23.64 -14.88
CA THR A 236 10.86 22.69 -14.64
C THR A 236 11.68 22.45 -15.91
N ALA A 237 13.00 22.56 -15.82
CA ALA A 237 13.89 22.17 -16.91
C ALA A 237 14.11 20.65 -16.90
N ALA A 238 14.03 20.02 -18.07
CA ALA A 238 14.15 18.57 -18.20
C ALA A 238 15.34 18.18 -19.06
N TRP A 239 16.21 17.33 -18.53
CA TRP A 239 17.18 16.59 -19.32
C TRP A 239 16.60 15.22 -19.68
N LEU A 240 16.72 14.82 -20.95
CA LEU A 240 16.05 13.63 -21.49
C LEU A 240 17.06 12.63 -22.07
N ASP A 241 17.02 11.40 -21.58
CA ASP A 241 17.65 10.20 -22.17
C ASP A 241 16.56 9.17 -22.39
N VAL A 242 16.00 9.18 -23.60
CA VAL A 242 14.78 8.44 -23.93
C VAL A 242 15.02 7.58 -25.16
N SER A 243 14.73 6.28 -25.06
CA SER A 243 14.94 5.34 -26.16
C SER A 243 13.85 4.27 -26.23
N SER A 244 13.31 4.05 -27.42
CA SER A 244 12.47 2.89 -27.73
C SER A 244 13.15 2.03 -28.79
N SER A 245 13.29 0.72 -28.56
CA SER A 245 13.87 -0.19 -29.56
C SER A 245 12.91 -0.45 -30.73
N SER A 246 11.62 -0.54 -30.45
CA SER A 246 10.55 -0.80 -31.41
C SER A 246 9.31 0.02 -31.04
N GLY A 247 9.28 1.25 -31.53
CA GLY A 247 8.22 2.22 -31.29
C GLY A 247 8.69 3.63 -31.63
N GLN A 248 7.88 4.63 -31.28
CA GLN A 248 8.18 6.03 -31.52
C GLN A 248 8.44 6.79 -30.22
N VAL A 249 9.39 7.72 -30.26
CA VAL A 249 9.60 8.69 -29.18
C VAL A 249 9.06 10.03 -29.64
N ARG A 250 8.10 10.58 -28.89
CA ARG A 250 7.54 11.91 -29.12
C ARG A 250 7.89 12.81 -27.93
N ASN A 251 8.54 13.91 -28.23
CA ASN A 251 8.82 14.97 -27.27
C ASN A 251 8.08 16.23 -27.68
N THR A 252 7.25 16.75 -26.78
CA THR A 252 6.50 18.01 -26.98
C THR A 252 6.95 19.12 -26.04
N LEU A 253 8.06 18.93 -25.30
CA LEU A 253 8.66 19.98 -24.51
C LEU A 253 9.30 21.02 -25.43
N THR A 254 9.05 22.30 -25.13
CA THR A 254 9.78 23.41 -25.74
C THR A 254 11.26 23.31 -25.35
N ALA A 255 12.14 23.31 -26.36
CA ALA A 255 13.57 23.39 -26.12
C ALA A 255 13.90 24.71 -25.41
N SER A 256 14.67 24.63 -24.33
CA SER A 256 15.18 25.78 -23.58
C SER A 256 16.69 25.62 -23.46
N GLU A 257 17.41 26.74 -23.49
CA GLU A 257 18.81 26.75 -23.02
C GLU A 257 18.87 26.37 -21.54
N ALA A 258 20.07 25.98 -21.07
CA ALA A 258 20.31 25.46 -19.73
C ALA A 258 19.57 26.29 -18.66
N PRO A 259 18.92 25.66 -17.67
CA PRO A 259 18.10 26.36 -16.69
C PRO A 259 18.86 27.51 -16.03
N ASP A 260 18.21 28.67 -15.91
CA ASP A 260 18.60 29.66 -14.92
C ASP A 260 18.63 28.97 -13.55
N LYS A 261 19.71 29.18 -12.78
CA LYS A 261 20.12 28.41 -11.58
C LYS A 261 19.10 28.34 -10.43
N THR A 262 17.87 28.81 -10.63
CA THR A 262 16.83 28.98 -9.61
C THR A 262 15.59 28.13 -9.86
N GLY A 263 15.49 27.40 -10.99
CA GLY A 263 14.36 26.51 -11.29
C GLY A 263 14.61 25.05 -10.90
N ASP A 264 13.54 24.33 -10.55
CA ASP A 264 13.60 22.87 -10.37
C ASP A 264 14.07 22.19 -11.67
N THR A 265 14.90 21.15 -11.54
CA THR A 265 15.38 20.35 -12.66
C THR A 265 14.97 18.89 -12.51
N VAL A 266 14.61 18.26 -13.63
CA VAL A 266 14.32 16.82 -13.68
C VAL A 266 15.19 16.13 -14.73
N GLU A 267 15.74 14.98 -14.36
CA GLU A 267 16.43 14.09 -15.27
C GLU A 267 15.51 12.91 -15.62
N VAL A 268 15.08 12.79 -16.88
CA VAL A 268 14.17 11.73 -17.32
C VAL A 268 14.95 10.71 -18.15
N ARG A 269 15.03 9.49 -17.62
CA ARG A 269 15.55 8.30 -18.30
C ARG A 269 14.42 7.32 -18.55
N ALA A 270 13.96 7.20 -19.79
CA ALA A 270 12.83 6.33 -20.14
C ALA A 270 13.23 5.33 -21.24
N ARG A 271 13.05 4.04 -20.98
CA ARG A 271 13.41 2.97 -21.92
C ARG A 271 12.26 1.99 -22.11
N THR A 272 11.91 1.72 -23.36
CA THR A 272 11.00 0.62 -23.72
C THR A 272 11.56 -0.22 -24.85
N ARG A 273 11.33 -1.54 -24.84
CA ARG A 273 11.71 -2.39 -25.98
C ARG A 273 10.64 -2.38 -27.06
N TYR A 274 9.37 -2.47 -26.65
CA TYR A 274 8.22 -2.48 -27.54
C TYR A 274 7.15 -1.53 -27.01
N GLY A 275 7.05 -0.35 -27.62
CA GLY A 275 6.08 0.67 -27.22
C GLY A 275 6.55 2.08 -27.53
N ASN A 276 5.62 3.02 -27.41
CA ASN A 276 5.91 4.44 -27.62
C ASN A 276 6.33 5.11 -26.32
N ILE A 277 7.11 6.19 -26.43
CA ILE A 277 7.42 7.06 -25.31
C ILE A 277 6.94 8.48 -25.64
N ASP A 278 6.06 9.01 -24.80
CA ASP A 278 5.51 10.36 -24.92
C ASP A 278 5.97 11.23 -23.75
N ILE A 279 6.76 12.26 -24.06
CA ILE A 279 7.19 13.29 -23.10
C ILE A 279 6.42 14.57 -23.40
N ARG A 280 5.76 15.12 -22.37
CA ARG A 280 4.93 16.31 -22.49
C ARG A 280 5.01 17.19 -21.25
N ARG A 281 4.51 18.42 -21.36
CA ARG A 281 4.20 19.21 -20.16
C ARG A 281 2.99 18.58 -19.43
N ALA A 282 3.05 18.58 -18.11
CA ALA A 282 1.90 18.23 -17.28
C ALA A 282 0.77 19.22 -17.59
N LYS A 283 -0.48 18.74 -17.65
CA LYS A 283 -1.63 19.64 -17.74
C LYS A 283 -1.90 20.14 -16.33
N ALA A 284 -1.99 21.46 -16.16
CA ALA A 284 -2.42 22.08 -14.91
C ALA A 284 -3.80 21.60 -14.48
#